data_AF-A0A1Q6ECX6-F1
#
_entry.id   AF-A0A1Q6ECX6-F1
#
_cell.length_a   1.000
_cell.length_b   1.000
_cell.length_c   1.000
_cell.angle_alpha   90.00
_cell.angle_beta   90.00
_cell.angle_gamma   90.00
#
_symmetry.space_group_name_H-M   'P 1'
#
loop_
_entity.id
_entity.type
_entity.pdbx_description
1 polymer ?
#
loop_
_entity_poly.entity_id
_entity_poly.type
_entity_poly.pdbx_seq_one_letter_code
_entity_poly.pdbx_strand_id
1 'polypeptide(L)'
;MKVAIIGAGNMGGAIARALAATREYKIALSNPTLPKLEAFKAEFPERFITVTTDNVEAVIDADVVILAVKPWLLGQVIDQIKPRLVYRRNTIVSLAGGVSIDALDAMLVRGDELPAVCRVIPDTALSVGKSMTFIAGRRADASTLQAVESLFRRMGEVAVIEERLMDAATALSSCGIAYVYKFIQACVQAGVELGFRPADALRYVCATVDGAAAMLSLPGAAPQTEIDKVTTPGGMTIKGINALEHSGFTSAVINAILTPVRK
;
A
#
# COMPACT_ATOMS: atom_id res chain seq x y z
N MET A 1 -7.68 20.24 -6.31
CA MET A 1 -8.25 18.91 -6.55
C MET A 1 -9.08 18.46 -5.35
N LYS A 2 -10.28 17.91 -5.56
CA LYS A 2 -11.10 17.26 -4.52
C LYS A 2 -10.92 15.74 -4.59
N VAL A 3 -10.59 15.13 -3.45
CA VAL A 3 -10.42 13.68 -3.30
C VAL A 3 -11.53 13.16 -2.39
N ALA A 4 -12.40 12.31 -2.93
CA ALA A 4 -13.38 11.57 -2.15
C ALA A 4 -12.79 10.22 -1.76
N ILE A 5 -12.87 9.84 -0.50
CA ILE A 5 -12.38 8.57 0.03
C ILE A 5 -13.56 7.83 0.63
N ILE A 6 -13.94 6.73 -0.01
CA ILE A 6 -15.08 5.91 0.40
C ILE A 6 -14.56 4.77 1.27
N GLY A 7 -14.83 4.85 2.57
CA GLY A 7 -14.37 3.92 3.60
C GLY A 7 -13.26 4.51 4.47
N ALA A 8 -13.53 4.63 5.78
CA ALA A 8 -12.55 5.05 6.80
C ALA A 8 -12.00 3.84 7.59
N GLY A 9 -11.71 2.74 6.88
CA GLY A 9 -10.97 1.61 7.44
C GLY A 9 -9.51 1.95 7.73
N ASN A 10 -8.69 0.95 8.06
CA ASN A 10 -7.25 1.17 8.31
C ASN A 10 -6.57 1.85 7.11
N MET A 11 -6.85 1.36 5.89
CA MET A 11 -6.27 1.87 4.65
C MET A 11 -6.80 3.27 4.30
N GLY A 12 -8.12 3.40 4.10
CA GLY A 12 -8.73 4.68 3.71
C GLY A 12 -8.53 5.78 4.76
N GLY A 13 -8.57 5.45 6.05
CA GLY A 13 -8.27 6.39 7.13
C GLY A 13 -6.80 6.83 7.13
N ALA A 14 -5.85 5.92 6.90
CA ALA A 14 -4.43 6.28 6.83
C ALA A 14 -4.13 7.17 5.60
N ILE A 15 -4.73 6.87 4.45
CA ILE A 15 -4.62 7.72 3.25
C ILE A 15 -5.24 9.09 3.51
N ALA A 16 -6.44 9.13 4.11
CA ALA A 16 -7.11 10.39 4.43
C ALA A 16 -6.25 11.27 5.35
N ARG A 17 -5.61 10.69 6.38
CA ARG A 17 -4.70 11.42 7.28
C ARG A 17 -3.45 11.92 6.55
N ALA A 18 -2.82 11.07 5.75
CA ALA A 18 -1.63 11.45 5.00
C ALA A 18 -1.92 12.59 4.01
N LEU A 19 -3.07 12.54 3.31
CA LEU A 19 -3.50 13.62 2.42
C LEU A 19 -3.88 14.89 3.21
N ALA A 20 -4.58 14.75 4.33
CA ALA A 20 -4.98 15.89 5.18
C ALA A 20 -3.78 16.68 5.69
N ALA A 21 -2.73 15.97 6.13
CA ALA A 21 -1.49 16.58 6.60
C ALA A 21 -0.78 17.48 5.56
N THR A 22 -1.03 17.26 4.26
CA THR A 22 -0.46 18.10 3.20
C THR A 22 -1.12 19.47 3.07
N ARG A 23 -2.41 19.56 3.42
CA ARG A 23 -3.27 20.74 3.18
C ARG A 23 -3.40 21.16 1.71
N GLU A 24 -2.97 20.31 0.76
CA GLU A 24 -2.99 20.59 -0.68
C GLU A 24 -4.33 20.16 -1.33
N TYR A 25 -5.10 19.33 -0.65
CA TYR A 25 -6.31 18.69 -1.19
C TYR A 25 -7.56 19.05 -0.41
N LYS A 26 -8.69 19.17 -1.12
CA LYS A 26 -10.01 19.13 -0.48
C LYS A 26 -10.40 17.67 -0.31
N ILE A 27 -10.69 17.23 0.91
CA ILE A 27 -10.94 15.82 1.23
C ILE A 27 -12.39 15.63 1.64
N ALA A 28 -13.05 14.63 1.06
CA ALA A 28 -14.34 14.14 1.52
C ALA A 28 -14.19 12.68 1.94
N LEU A 29 -14.30 12.38 3.22
CA LEU A 29 -14.17 11.02 3.77
C LEU A 29 -15.56 10.49 4.14
N SER A 30 -15.95 9.35 3.60
CA SER A 30 -17.18 8.67 3.99
C SER A 30 -16.94 7.36 4.72
N ASN A 31 -17.81 7.06 5.68
CA ASN A 31 -17.84 5.77 6.38
C ASN A 31 -19.19 5.56 7.09
N PRO A 32 -19.76 4.35 7.12
CA PRO A 32 -21.03 4.12 7.81
C PRO A 32 -20.94 4.31 9.34
N THR A 33 -19.75 4.20 9.93
CA THR A 33 -19.53 4.32 11.38
C THR A 33 -19.08 5.74 11.75
N LEU A 34 -19.96 6.48 12.44
CA LEU A 34 -19.76 7.88 12.85
C LEU A 34 -18.55 8.10 13.77
N PRO A 35 -18.27 7.28 14.81
CA PRO A 35 -17.11 7.49 15.70
C PRO A 35 -15.76 7.65 14.99
N LYS A 36 -15.54 6.94 13.88
CA LYS A 36 -14.30 7.04 13.09
C LYS A 36 -14.19 8.37 12.36
N LEU A 37 -15.32 8.87 11.87
CA LEU A 37 -15.40 10.16 11.18
C LEU A 37 -15.20 11.31 12.16
N GLU A 38 -15.81 11.24 13.34
CA GLU A 38 -15.63 12.25 14.39
C GLU A 38 -14.19 12.29 14.90
N ALA A 39 -13.55 11.12 15.11
CA ALA A 39 -12.14 11.07 15.48
C ALA A 39 -11.25 11.72 14.40
N PHE A 40 -11.51 11.44 13.12
CA PHE A 40 -10.78 12.05 12.01
C PHE A 40 -11.00 13.57 11.94
N LYS A 41 -12.24 14.04 12.12
CA LYS A 41 -12.59 15.47 12.12
C LYS A 41 -12.01 16.21 13.32
N ALA A 42 -11.89 15.56 14.47
CA ALA A 42 -11.23 16.13 15.64
C ALA A 42 -9.72 16.28 15.44
N GLU A 43 -9.10 15.31 14.75
CA GLU A 43 -7.68 15.36 14.37
C GLU A 43 -7.40 16.44 13.31
N PHE A 44 -8.34 16.63 12.38
CA PHE A 44 -8.24 17.60 11.29
C PHE A 44 -9.51 18.48 11.18
N PRO A 45 -9.62 19.55 12.00
CA PRO A 45 -10.82 20.39 12.06
C PRO A 45 -10.95 21.38 10.89
N GLU A 46 -10.04 21.35 9.93
CA GLU A 46 -9.96 22.36 8.88
C GLU A 46 -11.12 22.27 7.86
N ARG A 47 -11.52 23.43 7.31
CA ARG A 47 -12.67 23.55 6.39
C ARG A 47 -12.49 22.83 5.04
N PHE A 48 -11.26 22.44 4.68
CA PHE A 48 -11.00 21.68 3.46
C PHE A 48 -11.24 20.17 3.64
N ILE A 49 -11.63 19.74 4.84
CA ILE A 49 -11.97 18.36 5.17
C ILE A 49 -13.46 18.27 5.49
N THR A 50 -14.11 17.33 4.84
CA THR A 50 -15.52 16.99 5.06
C THR A 50 -15.61 15.51 5.40
N VAL A 51 -16.46 15.19 6.37
CA VAL A 51 -16.77 13.83 6.74
C VAL A 51 -18.27 13.62 6.62
N THR A 52 -18.69 12.47 6.11
CA THR A 52 -20.12 12.15 5.94
C THR A 52 -20.36 10.65 6.08
N THR A 53 -21.57 10.27 6.43
CA THR A 53 -22.00 8.86 6.42
C THR A 53 -22.60 8.46 5.06
N ASP A 54 -22.79 9.41 4.15
CA ASP A 54 -23.35 9.21 2.82
C ASP A 54 -22.25 9.19 1.74
N ASN A 55 -22.08 8.05 1.08
CA ASN A 55 -21.13 7.90 -0.02
C ASN A 55 -21.47 8.80 -1.21
N VAL A 56 -22.76 9.05 -1.44
CA VAL A 56 -23.26 9.87 -2.55
C VAL A 56 -22.85 11.32 -2.35
N GLU A 57 -22.98 11.84 -1.12
CA GLU A 57 -22.53 13.19 -0.77
C GLU A 57 -21.01 13.36 -0.94
N ALA A 58 -20.23 12.37 -0.54
CA ALA A 58 -18.77 12.44 -0.60
C ALA A 58 -18.24 12.62 -2.03
N VAL A 59 -18.86 11.95 -3.01
CA VAL A 59 -18.38 11.96 -4.41
C VAL A 59 -18.80 13.20 -5.22
N ILE A 60 -19.71 14.04 -4.70
CA ILE A 60 -20.14 15.26 -5.39
C ILE A 60 -18.92 16.13 -5.67
N ASP A 61 -18.75 16.58 -6.92
CA ASP A 61 -17.61 17.39 -7.36
C ASP A 61 -16.21 16.81 -7.06
N ALA A 62 -16.10 15.51 -6.81
CA ALA A 62 -14.80 14.86 -6.64
C ALA A 62 -14.07 14.79 -7.99
N ASP A 63 -12.75 15.03 -7.99
CA ASP A 63 -11.91 14.77 -9.17
C ASP A 63 -11.39 13.33 -9.12
N VAL A 64 -11.02 12.86 -7.92
CA VAL A 64 -10.58 11.49 -7.65
C VAL A 64 -11.51 10.85 -6.62
N VAL A 65 -11.98 9.63 -6.90
CA VAL A 65 -12.79 8.82 -5.97
C VAL A 65 -12.00 7.57 -5.60
N ILE A 66 -11.50 7.52 -4.37
CA ILE A 66 -10.76 6.40 -3.79
C ILE A 66 -11.75 5.44 -3.12
N LEU A 67 -11.89 4.24 -3.69
CA LEU A 67 -12.68 3.14 -3.14
C LEU A 67 -11.81 2.34 -2.16
N ALA A 68 -11.91 2.67 -0.88
CA ALA A 68 -11.17 2.06 0.23
C ALA A 68 -12.04 1.11 1.07
N VAL A 69 -12.92 0.35 0.40
CA VAL A 69 -13.82 -0.64 1.00
C VAL A 69 -13.34 -2.06 0.72
N LYS A 70 -13.95 -3.03 1.41
CA LYS A 70 -13.64 -4.45 1.17
C LYS A 70 -14.10 -4.89 -0.23
N PRO A 71 -13.40 -5.83 -0.90
CA PRO A 71 -13.74 -6.26 -2.26
C PRO A 71 -15.21 -6.63 -2.45
N TRP A 72 -15.80 -7.37 -1.49
CA TRP A 72 -17.20 -7.81 -1.55
C TRP A 72 -18.23 -6.68 -1.36
N LEU A 73 -17.82 -5.49 -0.92
CA LEU A 73 -18.69 -4.32 -0.80
C LEU A 73 -18.63 -3.41 -2.04
N LEU A 74 -17.68 -3.63 -2.96
CA LEU A 74 -17.47 -2.72 -4.08
C LEU A 74 -18.70 -2.56 -4.97
N GLY A 75 -19.36 -3.66 -5.36
CA GLY A 75 -20.55 -3.59 -6.21
C GLY A 75 -21.63 -2.71 -5.60
N GLN A 76 -21.99 -2.97 -4.35
CA GLN A 76 -22.98 -2.18 -3.61
C GLN A 76 -22.59 -0.69 -3.51
N VAL A 77 -21.33 -0.39 -3.21
CA VAL A 77 -20.85 1.00 -3.08
C VAL A 77 -20.84 1.70 -4.43
N ILE A 78 -20.38 1.03 -5.49
CA ILE A 78 -20.36 1.56 -6.84
C ILE A 78 -21.79 1.85 -7.30
N ASP A 79 -22.74 0.93 -7.10
CA ASP A 79 -24.15 1.14 -7.48
C ASP A 79 -24.75 2.39 -6.81
N GLN A 80 -24.38 2.68 -5.56
CA GLN A 80 -24.83 3.89 -4.85
C GLN A 80 -24.27 5.18 -5.47
N ILE A 81 -22.96 5.24 -5.73
CA ILE A 81 -22.29 6.48 -6.16
C ILE A 81 -22.37 6.70 -7.67
N LYS A 82 -22.49 5.61 -8.44
CA LYS A 82 -22.46 5.59 -9.90
C LYS A 82 -23.40 6.60 -10.53
N PRO A 83 -24.66 6.80 -10.10
CA PRO A 83 -25.53 7.83 -10.69
C PRO A 83 -25.03 9.28 -10.54
N ARG A 84 -24.11 9.57 -9.60
CA ARG A 84 -23.57 10.93 -9.37
C ARG A 84 -22.21 11.18 -10.00
N LEU A 85 -21.56 10.15 -10.53
CA LEU A 85 -20.25 10.28 -11.15
C LEU A 85 -20.36 10.97 -12.53
N VAL A 86 -19.43 11.89 -12.81
CA VAL A 86 -19.19 12.51 -14.11
C VAL A 86 -17.93 11.86 -14.73
N TYR A 87 -18.10 10.86 -15.60
CA TYR A 87 -17.01 9.98 -16.05
C TYR A 87 -15.88 10.68 -16.80
N ARG A 88 -16.16 11.80 -17.47
CA ARG A 88 -15.12 12.61 -18.12
C ARG A 88 -14.22 13.38 -17.12
N ARG A 89 -14.64 13.50 -15.86
CA ARG A 89 -13.93 14.22 -14.80
C ARG A 89 -13.38 13.28 -13.74
N ASN A 90 -14.16 12.27 -13.33
CA ASN A 90 -13.77 11.40 -12.24
C ASN A 90 -12.69 10.40 -12.65
N THR A 91 -11.66 10.29 -11.81
CA THR A 91 -10.77 9.14 -11.78
C THR A 91 -11.17 8.22 -10.63
N ILE A 92 -11.49 6.97 -10.94
CA ILE A 92 -11.81 5.95 -9.93
C ILE A 92 -10.52 5.25 -9.53
N VAL A 93 -10.18 5.34 -8.24
CA VAL A 93 -9.01 4.68 -7.66
C VAL A 93 -9.51 3.54 -6.77
N SER A 94 -9.24 2.29 -7.13
CA SER A 94 -9.64 1.13 -6.34
C SER A 94 -8.48 0.59 -5.52
N LEU A 95 -8.68 0.46 -4.20
CA LEU A 95 -7.73 -0.18 -3.29
C LEU A 95 -8.06 -1.65 -2.99
N ALA A 96 -9.07 -2.20 -3.67
CA ALA A 96 -9.53 -3.55 -3.42
C ALA A 96 -8.57 -4.58 -4.03
N GLY A 97 -7.89 -5.34 -3.17
CA GLY A 97 -7.07 -6.47 -3.58
C GLY A 97 -7.89 -7.55 -4.29
N GLY A 98 -7.33 -8.15 -5.33
CA GLY A 98 -7.94 -9.25 -6.09
C GLY A 98 -9.08 -8.86 -7.04
N VAL A 99 -9.36 -7.56 -7.22
CA VAL A 99 -10.39 -7.08 -8.16
C VAL A 99 -9.71 -6.47 -9.38
N SER A 100 -9.96 -7.05 -10.56
CA SER A 100 -9.43 -6.57 -11.83
C SER A 100 -10.14 -5.28 -12.28
N ILE A 101 -9.47 -4.53 -13.15
CA ILE A 101 -10.07 -3.39 -13.84
C ILE A 101 -11.24 -3.86 -14.71
N ASP A 102 -11.19 -5.06 -15.30
CA ASP A 102 -12.35 -5.63 -16.02
C ASP A 102 -13.58 -5.78 -15.10
N ALA A 103 -13.39 -6.25 -13.87
CA ALA A 103 -14.48 -6.37 -12.91
C ALA A 103 -14.99 -4.98 -12.46
N LEU A 104 -14.09 -4.01 -12.28
CA LEU A 104 -14.48 -2.62 -12.00
C LEU A 104 -15.24 -2.00 -13.18
N ASP A 105 -14.82 -2.23 -14.41
CA ASP A 105 -15.47 -1.76 -15.62
C ASP A 105 -16.89 -2.32 -15.74
N ALA A 106 -17.07 -3.62 -15.46
CA ALA A 106 -18.39 -4.25 -15.43
C ALA A 106 -19.32 -3.60 -14.40
N MET A 107 -18.80 -3.16 -13.25
CA MET A 107 -19.58 -2.44 -12.24
C MET A 107 -19.85 -0.98 -12.64
N LEU A 108 -18.88 -0.33 -13.30
CA LEU A 108 -18.92 1.11 -13.62
C LEU A 108 -19.61 1.42 -14.96
N VAL A 109 -19.79 0.49 -15.88
CA VAL A 109 -20.34 0.80 -17.21
C VAL A 109 -21.71 1.50 -17.17
N ARG A 110 -21.89 2.60 -17.91
CA ARG A 110 -23.19 3.28 -18.11
C ARG A 110 -23.43 3.49 -19.60
N GLY A 111 -24.25 2.64 -20.21
CA GLY A 111 -24.32 2.59 -21.68
C GLY A 111 -22.94 2.28 -22.24
N ASP A 112 -22.44 3.15 -23.12
CA ASP A 112 -21.10 3.03 -23.71
C ASP A 112 -20.01 3.81 -22.94
N GLU A 113 -20.34 4.40 -21.79
CA GLU A 113 -19.41 5.22 -21.01
C GLU A 113 -18.72 4.42 -19.88
N LEU A 114 -17.42 4.66 -19.73
CA LEU A 114 -16.59 4.20 -18.62
C LEU A 114 -15.66 5.34 -18.15
N PRO A 115 -15.41 5.48 -16.84
CA PRO A 115 -14.45 6.46 -16.33
C PRO A 115 -13.00 5.96 -16.51
N ALA A 116 -12.05 6.85 -16.23
CA ALA A 116 -10.68 6.47 -15.93
C ALA A 116 -10.65 5.63 -14.64
N VAL A 117 -9.94 4.50 -14.68
CA VAL A 117 -9.81 3.60 -13.53
C VAL A 117 -8.34 3.34 -13.24
N CYS A 118 -7.94 3.47 -11.98
CA CYS A 118 -6.64 3.09 -11.47
C CYS A 118 -6.82 2.05 -10.37
N ARG A 119 -6.29 0.85 -10.55
CA ARG A 119 -6.09 -0.10 -9.46
C ARG A 119 -4.82 0.31 -8.73
N VAL A 120 -4.93 0.55 -7.43
CA VAL A 120 -3.82 1.03 -6.60
C VAL A 120 -3.65 0.10 -5.40
N ILE A 121 -2.46 -0.45 -5.23
CA ILE A 121 -2.15 -1.36 -4.13
C ILE A 121 -0.98 -0.77 -3.34
N PRO A 122 -1.27 -0.01 -2.27
CA PRO A 122 -0.30 0.34 -1.25
C PRO A 122 -0.08 -0.84 -0.29
N ASP A 123 0.82 -0.64 0.67
CA ASP A 123 1.01 -1.55 1.80
C ASP A 123 0.78 -0.84 3.15
N THR A 124 0.93 -1.56 4.25
CA THR A 124 0.64 -1.02 5.59
C THR A 124 1.66 0.02 6.07
N ALA A 125 2.85 0.09 5.47
CA ALA A 125 3.89 1.06 5.82
C ALA A 125 3.58 2.48 5.33
N LEU A 126 2.45 2.68 4.62
CA LEU A 126 1.97 4.02 4.23
C LEU A 126 1.77 4.95 5.44
N SER A 127 1.38 4.39 6.58
CA SER A 127 1.16 5.12 7.83
C SER A 127 2.43 5.74 8.41
N VAL A 128 3.60 5.27 7.97
CA VAL A 128 4.91 5.78 8.37
C VAL A 128 5.70 6.36 7.20
N GLY A 129 5.04 6.60 6.05
CA GLY A 129 5.67 7.21 4.88
C GLY A 129 6.69 6.31 4.15
N LYS A 130 6.67 4.99 4.40
CA LYS A 130 7.61 4.02 3.81
C LYS A 130 6.88 2.92 3.01
N SER A 131 5.71 3.21 2.45
CA SER A 131 5.00 2.26 1.59
C SER A 131 5.71 2.07 0.26
N MET A 132 5.58 0.89 -0.33
CA MET A 132 5.61 0.73 -1.79
C MET A 132 4.18 0.66 -2.32
N THR A 133 3.83 1.55 -3.25
CA THR A 133 2.51 1.61 -3.88
C THR A 133 2.59 1.31 -5.37
N PHE A 134 1.81 0.34 -5.83
CA PHE A 134 1.70 0.01 -7.25
C PHE A 134 0.43 0.58 -7.86
N ILE A 135 0.54 1.13 -9.07
CA ILE A 135 -0.57 1.73 -9.82
C ILE A 135 -0.67 1.05 -11.19
N ALA A 136 -1.85 0.55 -11.54
CA ALA A 136 -2.20 0.15 -12.90
C ALA A 136 -3.43 0.94 -13.37
N GLY A 137 -3.31 1.67 -14.47
CA GLY A 137 -4.38 2.52 -15.00
C GLY A 137 -4.97 2.02 -16.32
N ARG A 138 -6.25 2.32 -16.53
CA ARG A 138 -6.97 2.10 -17.79
C ARG A 138 -7.86 3.30 -18.08
N ARG A 139 -7.84 3.77 -19.34
CA ARG A 139 -8.43 5.06 -19.74
C ARG A 139 -7.95 6.23 -18.86
N ALA A 140 -6.78 6.06 -18.25
CA ALA A 140 -6.07 7.06 -17.47
C ALA A 140 -4.89 7.51 -18.33
N ASP A 141 -4.94 8.75 -18.80
CA ASP A 141 -3.83 9.35 -19.54
C ASP A 141 -2.64 9.64 -18.59
N ALA A 142 -1.54 10.13 -19.16
CA ALA A 142 -0.34 10.45 -18.38
C ALA A 142 -0.62 11.47 -17.26
N SER A 143 -1.48 12.47 -17.52
CA SER A 143 -1.84 13.48 -16.53
C SER A 143 -2.64 12.89 -15.36
N THR A 144 -3.58 11.98 -15.64
CA THR A 144 -4.37 11.26 -14.64
C THR A 144 -3.47 10.35 -13.80
N LEU A 145 -2.59 9.58 -14.43
CA LEU A 145 -1.65 8.71 -13.71
C LEU A 145 -0.73 9.52 -12.79
N GLN A 146 -0.20 10.64 -13.27
CA GLN A 146 0.66 11.52 -12.46
C GLN A 146 -0.10 12.13 -11.28
N ALA A 147 -1.37 12.53 -11.47
CA ALA A 147 -2.21 13.03 -10.40
C ALA A 147 -2.45 11.95 -9.33
N VAL A 148 -2.76 10.71 -9.74
CA VAL A 148 -2.91 9.60 -8.79
C VAL A 148 -1.58 9.28 -8.09
N GLU A 149 -0.46 9.21 -8.82
CA GLU A 149 0.87 9.00 -8.24
C GLU A 149 1.20 10.04 -7.17
N SER A 150 0.91 11.33 -7.41
CA SER A 150 1.17 12.40 -6.44
C SER A 150 0.42 12.25 -5.12
N LEU A 151 -0.75 11.58 -5.12
CA LEU A 151 -1.50 11.32 -3.89
C LEU A 151 -0.75 10.37 -2.97
N PHE A 152 -0.03 9.39 -3.54
CA PHE A 152 0.64 8.33 -2.78
C PHE A 152 2.13 8.59 -2.54
N ARG A 153 2.76 9.50 -3.29
CA ARG A 153 4.22 9.75 -3.22
C ARG A 153 4.72 10.23 -1.87
N ARG A 154 3.88 10.90 -1.05
CA ARG A 154 4.26 11.29 0.32
C ARG A 154 4.10 10.15 1.34
N MET A 155 3.46 9.06 0.94
CA MET A 155 3.25 7.87 1.76
C MET A 155 4.33 6.81 1.51
N GLY A 156 5.20 7.02 0.51
CA GLY A 156 6.35 6.20 0.17
C GLY A 156 6.61 6.17 -1.33
N GLU A 157 7.28 5.13 -1.80
CA GLU A 157 7.61 4.93 -3.21
C GLU A 157 6.38 4.50 -4.02
N VAL A 158 6.36 4.88 -5.30
CA VAL A 158 5.27 4.58 -6.21
C VAL A 158 5.82 4.03 -7.53
N ALA A 159 5.23 2.96 -8.03
CA ALA A 159 5.52 2.42 -9.36
C ALA A 159 4.25 2.22 -10.18
N VAL A 160 4.24 2.77 -11.40
CA VAL A 160 3.21 2.45 -12.40
C VAL A 160 3.63 1.18 -13.12
N ILE A 161 2.77 0.16 -13.09
CA ILE A 161 3.03 -1.16 -13.65
C ILE A 161 1.86 -1.66 -14.50
N GLU A 162 2.11 -2.69 -15.31
CA GLU A 162 1.04 -3.39 -16.01
C GLU A 162 0.10 -4.11 -15.03
N GLU A 163 -1.20 -4.10 -15.32
CA GLU A 163 -2.21 -4.72 -14.45
C GLU A 163 -1.92 -6.20 -14.16
N ARG A 164 -1.42 -6.95 -15.16
CA ARG A 164 -1.08 -8.38 -15.01
C ARG A 164 -0.01 -8.65 -13.94
N LEU A 165 0.78 -7.64 -13.56
CA LEU A 165 1.83 -7.75 -12.55
C LEU A 165 1.33 -7.39 -11.15
N MET A 166 0.10 -6.87 -10.99
CA MET A 166 -0.40 -6.36 -9.71
C MET A 166 -0.42 -7.41 -8.60
N ASP A 167 -0.80 -8.65 -8.92
CA ASP A 167 -0.84 -9.73 -7.91
C ASP A 167 0.58 -10.16 -7.52
N ALA A 168 1.50 -10.23 -8.49
CA ALA A 168 2.92 -10.49 -8.24
C ALA A 168 3.57 -9.39 -7.41
N ALA A 169 3.29 -8.12 -7.71
CA ALA A 169 3.78 -6.96 -6.97
C ALA A 169 3.23 -6.93 -5.53
N THR A 170 1.95 -7.31 -5.36
CA THR A 170 1.33 -7.45 -4.03
C THR A 170 2.03 -8.52 -3.19
N ALA A 171 2.27 -9.70 -3.77
CA ALA A 171 2.95 -10.79 -3.08
C ALA A 171 4.41 -10.46 -2.76
N LEU A 172 5.10 -9.74 -3.65
CA LEU A 172 6.48 -9.33 -3.48
C LEU A 172 6.64 -8.29 -2.36
N SER A 173 5.82 -7.24 -2.35
CA SER A 173 6.01 -6.09 -1.44
C SER A 173 5.03 -6.04 -0.28
N SER A 174 3.73 -6.02 -0.58
CA SER A 174 2.69 -5.84 0.44
C SER A 174 2.65 -7.02 1.40
N CYS A 175 2.61 -8.25 0.88
CA CYS A 175 2.78 -9.46 1.68
C CYS A 175 4.22 -9.57 2.23
N GLY A 176 5.20 -9.04 1.51
CA GLY A 176 6.61 -8.95 1.90
C GLY A 176 6.82 -8.35 3.29
N ILE A 177 6.03 -7.34 3.69
CA ILE A 177 6.07 -6.76 5.04
C ILE A 177 5.88 -7.84 6.12
N ALA A 178 4.91 -8.74 5.95
CA ALA A 178 4.66 -9.80 6.92
C ALA A 178 5.84 -10.78 6.98
N TYR A 179 6.48 -11.07 5.84
CA TYR A 179 7.65 -11.95 5.79
C TYR A 179 8.85 -11.32 6.52
N VAL A 180 9.07 -10.01 6.33
CA VAL A 180 10.07 -9.25 7.09
C VAL A 180 9.75 -9.23 8.58
N TYR A 181 8.49 -9.09 8.99
CA TYR A 181 8.11 -9.20 10.41
C TYR A 181 8.40 -10.59 11.00
N LYS A 182 8.21 -11.67 10.24
CA LYS A 182 8.58 -13.03 10.69
C LYS A 182 10.09 -13.17 10.83
N PHE A 183 10.87 -12.60 9.91
CA PHE A 183 12.33 -12.55 10.03
C PHE A 183 12.77 -11.78 11.28
N ILE A 184 12.23 -10.57 11.49
CA ILE A 184 12.53 -9.76 12.68
C ILE A 184 12.15 -10.50 13.97
N GLN A 185 10.98 -11.14 13.99
CA GLN A 185 10.52 -11.94 15.13
C GLN A 185 11.53 -13.06 15.47
N ALA A 186 12.01 -13.79 14.47
CA ALA A 186 13.01 -14.85 14.65
C ALA A 186 14.34 -14.29 15.18
N CYS A 187 14.81 -13.16 14.64
CA CYS A 187 16.02 -12.50 15.14
C CYS A 187 15.88 -12.03 16.59
N VAL A 188 14.69 -11.53 16.99
CA VAL A 188 14.42 -11.14 18.38
C VAL A 188 14.49 -12.35 19.31
N GLN A 189 13.93 -13.49 18.90
CA GLN A 189 14.02 -14.75 19.67
C GLN A 189 15.48 -15.18 19.87
N ALA A 190 16.28 -15.17 18.80
CA ALA A 190 17.71 -15.45 18.88
C ALA A 190 18.45 -14.43 19.77
N GLY A 191 18.09 -13.14 19.70
CA GLY A 191 18.64 -12.11 20.57
C GLY A 191 18.38 -12.38 22.05
N VAL A 192 17.20 -12.89 22.40
CA VAL A 192 16.88 -13.30 23.79
C VAL A 192 17.72 -14.51 24.20
N GLU A 193 17.91 -15.49 23.31
CA GLU A 193 18.79 -16.65 23.57
C GLU A 193 20.25 -16.22 23.78
N LEU A 194 20.70 -15.17 23.09
CA LEU A 194 22.01 -14.54 23.28
C LEU A 194 22.11 -13.64 24.54
N GLY A 195 21.02 -13.49 25.29
CA GLY A 195 20.98 -12.75 26.56
C GLY A 195 20.53 -11.28 26.47
N PHE A 196 20.05 -10.82 25.31
CA PHE A 196 19.49 -9.47 25.19
C PHE A 196 18.06 -9.40 25.71
N ARG A 197 17.67 -8.23 26.24
CA ARG A 197 16.25 -7.96 26.54
C ARG A 197 15.47 -7.86 25.23
N PRO A 198 14.22 -8.36 25.16
CA PRO A 198 13.43 -8.36 23.93
C PRO A 198 13.31 -6.98 23.24
N ALA A 199 13.15 -5.90 24.02
CA ALA A 199 13.03 -4.55 23.49
C ALA A 199 14.33 -4.04 22.83
N ASP A 200 15.48 -4.39 23.41
CA ASP A 200 16.79 -4.02 22.83
C ASP A 200 17.05 -4.82 21.55
N ALA A 201 16.78 -6.13 21.57
CA ALA A 201 16.90 -6.99 20.39
C ALA A 201 16.03 -6.49 19.22
N LEU A 202 14.77 -6.13 19.49
CA LEU A 202 13.87 -5.56 18.48
C LEU A 202 14.44 -4.28 17.88
N ARG A 203 14.93 -3.36 18.73
CA ARG A 203 15.52 -2.09 18.27
C ARG A 203 16.74 -2.32 17.38
N TYR A 204 17.64 -3.24 17.76
CA TYR A 204 18.86 -3.54 17.00
C TYR A 204 18.54 -4.19 15.65
N VAL A 205 17.61 -5.15 15.64
CA VAL A 205 17.22 -5.85 14.41
C VAL A 205 16.49 -4.90 13.45
N CYS A 206 15.58 -4.06 13.94
CA CYS A 206 14.92 -3.05 13.10
C CYS A 206 15.93 -2.10 12.44
N ALA A 207 16.93 -1.62 13.20
CA ALA A 207 17.99 -0.77 12.64
C ALA A 207 18.85 -1.52 11.61
N THR A 208 19.11 -2.81 11.84
CA THR A 208 19.86 -3.66 10.91
C THR A 208 19.10 -3.86 9.59
N VAL A 209 17.79 -4.13 9.65
CA VAL A 209 16.94 -4.30 8.47
C VAL A 209 16.82 -3.01 7.68
N ASP A 210 16.60 -1.87 8.35
CA ASP A 210 16.52 -0.55 7.69
C ASP A 210 17.86 -0.20 7.00
N GLY A 211 19.00 -0.44 7.68
CA GLY A 211 20.32 -0.24 7.11
C GLY A 211 20.61 -1.13 5.90
N ALA A 212 20.26 -2.42 5.96
CA ALA A 212 20.45 -3.35 4.85
C ALA A 212 19.63 -2.93 3.62
N ALA A 213 18.37 -2.54 3.83
CA ALA A 213 17.53 -2.04 2.75
C ALA A 213 18.09 -0.73 2.16
N ALA A 214 18.50 0.22 2.99
CA ALA A 214 19.07 1.49 2.55
C ALA A 214 20.36 1.31 1.73
N MET A 215 21.23 0.37 2.11
CA MET A 215 22.45 0.05 1.36
C MET A 215 22.13 -0.51 -0.02
N LEU A 216 21.13 -1.39 -0.14
CA LEU A 216 20.72 -1.97 -1.43
C LEU A 216 19.98 -0.97 -2.33
N SER A 217 19.46 0.12 -1.78
CA SER A 217 18.86 1.21 -2.56
C SER A 217 19.88 2.16 -3.20
N LEU A 218 21.18 2.01 -2.91
CA LEU A 218 22.23 2.83 -3.51
C LEU A 218 22.46 2.43 -4.99
N PRO A 219 22.74 3.40 -5.89
CA PRO A 219 23.06 3.11 -7.29
C PRO A 219 24.23 2.13 -7.42
N GLY A 220 24.02 1.06 -8.18
CA GLY A 220 25.04 0.03 -8.43
C GLY A 220 25.25 -1.00 -7.31
N ALA A 221 24.48 -0.92 -6.22
CA ALA A 221 24.49 -1.96 -5.19
C ALA A 221 23.88 -3.26 -5.73
N ALA A 222 24.44 -4.39 -5.31
CA ALA A 222 23.94 -5.72 -5.65
C ALA A 222 23.95 -6.61 -4.39
N PRO A 223 22.93 -7.45 -4.16
CA PRO A 223 22.82 -8.27 -2.95
C PRO A 223 24.08 -9.09 -2.65
N GLN A 224 24.62 -9.79 -3.64
CA GLN A 224 25.83 -10.60 -3.45
C GLN A 224 27.04 -9.76 -3.04
N THR A 225 27.24 -8.61 -3.69
CA THR A 225 28.36 -7.72 -3.39
C THR A 225 28.29 -7.14 -1.98
N GLU A 226 27.10 -6.74 -1.51
CA GLU A 226 26.94 -6.25 -0.14
C GLU A 226 27.09 -7.37 0.90
N ILE A 227 26.68 -8.60 0.59
CA ILE A 227 26.91 -9.78 1.43
C ILE A 227 28.43 -10.06 1.54
N ASP A 228 29.17 -10.01 0.44
CA ASP A 228 30.61 -10.29 0.42
C ASP A 228 31.38 -9.28 1.28
N LYS A 229 31.01 -8.00 1.24
CA LYS A 229 31.63 -6.93 2.05
C LYS A 229 31.56 -7.18 3.57
N VAL A 230 30.50 -7.85 4.03
CA VAL A 230 30.29 -8.15 5.47
C VAL A 230 30.68 -9.57 5.85
N THR A 231 31.20 -10.35 4.88
CA THR A 231 31.56 -11.76 5.06
C THR A 231 33.07 -11.92 5.07
N THR A 232 33.65 -12.07 6.27
CA THR A 232 35.09 -12.30 6.42
C THR A 232 35.44 -13.80 6.39
N PRO A 233 36.60 -14.18 5.81
CA PRO A 233 37.05 -15.58 5.80
C PRO A 233 37.11 -16.17 7.22
N GLY A 234 36.38 -17.27 7.45
CA GLY A 234 36.30 -17.94 8.76
C GLY A 234 35.47 -17.23 9.85
N GLY A 235 34.89 -16.05 9.53
CA GLY A 235 34.13 -15.23 10.47
C GLY A 235 32.78 -15.80 10.88
N MET A 236 32.08 -15.09 11.77
CA MET A 236 30.74 -15.50 12.23
C MET A 236 29.68 -15.36 11.13
N THR A 237 29.80 -14.35 10.25
CA THR A 237 28.86 -14.11 9.14
C THR A 237 28.73 -15.33 8.21
N ILE A 238 29.86 -15.89 7.75
CA ILE A 238 29.83 -17.05 6.83
C ILE A 238 29.22 -18.30 7.49
N LYS A 239 29.47 -18.51 8.80
CA LYS A 239 28.85 -19.61 9.55
C LYS A 239 27.33 -19.44 9.62
N GLY A 240 26.85 -18.21 9.84
CA GLY A 240 25.43 -17.87 9.84
C GLY A 240 24.78 -18.06 8.47
N ILE A 241 25.41 -17.57 7.40
CA ILE A 241 24.93 -17.75 6.02
C ILE A 241 24.81 -19.24 5.67
N ASN A 242 25.84 -20.05 5.98
CA ASN A 242 25.80 -21.48 5.73
C ASN A 242 24.65 -22.17 6.50
N ALA A 243 24.38 -21.78 7.74
CA ALA A 243 23.27 -22.31 8.53
C ALA A 243 21.90 -21.92 7.93
N LEU A 244 21.75 -20.69 7.43
CA LEU A 244 20.54 -20.25 6.72
C LEU A 244 20.28 -21.10 5.47
N GLU A 245 21.31 -21.29 4.65
CA GLU A 245 21.19 -22.08 3.41
C GLU A 245 20.91 -23.56 3.69
N HIS A 246 21.60 -24.17 4.66
CA HIS A 246 21.31 -25.55 5.08
C HIS A 246 19.87 -25.73 5.59
N SER A 247 19.28 -24.67 6.15
CA SER A 247 17.89 -24.65 6.62
C SER A 247 16.88 -24.33 5.50
N GLY A 248 17.35 -24.13 4.26
CA GLY A 248 16.50 -23.87 3.10
C GLY A 248 15.93 -22.44 3.05
N PHE A 249 16.59 -21.46 3.68
CA PHE A 249 16.11 -20.07 3.75
C PHE A 249 15.72 -19.50 2.39
N THR A 250 16.61 -19.58 1.40
CA THR A 250 16.36 -19.08 0.04
C THR A 250 15.12 -19.70 -0.58
N SER A 251 14.97 -21.02 -0.48
CA SER A 251 13.80 -21.74 -1.01
C SER A 251 12.51 -21.33 -0.28
N ALA A 252 12.56 -21.20 1.05
CA ALA A 252 11.41 -20.77 1.85
C ALA A 252 10.92 -19.37 1.45
N VAL A 253 11.83 -18.41 1.26
CA VAL A 253 11.49 -17.04 0.84
C VAL A 253 10.89 -17.01 -0.56
N ILE A 254 11.53 -17.70 -1.53
CA ILE A 254 11.01 -17.78 -2.91
C ILE A 254 9.60 -18.40 -2.91
N ASN A 255 9.41 -19.50 -2.19
CA ASN A 255 8.10 -20.16 -2.12
C ASN A 255 7.05 -19.29 -1.42
N ALA A 256 7.42 -18.55 -0.37
CA ALA A 256 6.50 -17.62 0.31
C ALA A 256 5.96 -16.55 -0.66
N ILE A 257 6.80 -16.05 -1.57
CA ILE A 257 6.40 -15.04 -2.57
C ILE A 257 5.61 -15.67 -3.72
N LEU A 258 6.03 -16.84 -4.23
CA LEU A 258 5.42 -17.45 -5.41
C LEU A 258 4.10 -18.17 -5.11
N THR A 259 3.95 -18.79 -3.93
CA THR A 259 2.78 -19.63 -3.62
C THR A 259 1.46 -18.86 -3.68
N PRO A 260 1.32 -17.64 -3.13
CA PRO A 260 0.06 -16.88 -3.19
C PRO A 260 -0.40 -16.49 -4.60
N VAL A 261 0.50 -16.50 -5.59
CA VAL A 261 0.21 -16.09 -6.98
C VAL A 261 0.13 -17.25 -7.96
N ARG A 262 0.43 -18.48 -7.52
CA ARG A 262 0.21 -19.68 -8.32
C ARG A 262 -1.29 -19.96 -8.37
N LYS A 263 -1.81 -20.13 -9.59
CA LYS A 263 -3.19 -20.54 -9.86
C LYS A 263 -3.35 -22.04 -9.70
#